data_AF-A0A921NKX0-F1
#
_entry.id   AF-A0A921NKX0-F1
#
_cell.length_a   1.000
_cell.length_b   1.000
_cell.length_c   1.000
_cell.angle_alpha   90.00
_cell.angle_beta   90.00
_cell.angle_gamma   90.00
#
_symmetry.space_group_name_H-M   'P 1'
#
loop_
_entity.id
_entity.type
_entity.pdbx_description
1 polymer ?
#
loop_
_entity_poly.entity_id
_entity_poly.type
_entity_poly.pdbx_seq_one_letter_code
_entity_poly.pdbx_strand_id
1 'polypeptide(L)'
;MSFWKTERGALVLLLGVSALLLLLGLGSRDLWGPETRWANIALQMLQSGDYFDPYLKGTPYYDKPLPSYWLITGFSHLLGGLGPWSLRLSSVIA
;
A
#
# COMPACT_ATOMS: atom_id res chain seq x y z
N MET A 1 -24.06 -26.03 7.29
CA MET A 1 -24.11 -24.77 6.50
C MET A 1 -24.88 -23.67 7.25
N SER A 2 -24.49 -23.32 8.48
CA SER A 2 -25.16 -22.27 9.29
C SER A 2 -24.33 -20.98 9.42
N PHE A 3 -22.99 -21.09 9.37
CA PHE A 3 -22.06 -19.97 9.52
C PHE A 3 -22.36 -18.79 8.59
N TRP A 4 -22.66 -19.05 7.31
CA TRP A 4 -22.98 -18.03 6.31
C TRP A 4 -24.30 -17.27 6.55
N LYS A 5 -25.16 -17.76 7.46
CA LYS A 5 -26.40 -17.07 7.86
C LYS A 5 -26.20 -16.21 9.13
N THR A 6 -25.01 -16.21 9.72
CA THR A 6 -24.67 -15.39 10.88
C THR A 6 -24.03 -14.07 10.44
N GLU A 7 -24.10 -13.04 11.28
CA GLU A 7 -23.45 -11.74 11.04
C GLU A 7 -21.95 -11.91 10.77
N ARG A 8 -21.28 -12.82 11.49
CA ARG A 8 -19.85 -13.14 11.29
C ARG A 8 -19.60 -13.73 9.90
N GLY A 9 -20.46 -14.63 9.44
CA GLY A 9 -20.36 -15.20 8.10
C GLY A 9 -20.59 -14.15 7.00
N ALA A 10 -21.56 -13.25 7.20
CA ALA A 10 -21.80 -12.13 6.29
C ALA A 10 -20.62 -11.15 6.25
N LEU A 11 -20.02 -10.83 7.39
CA LEU A 11 -18.82 -9.98 7.46
C LEU A 11 -17.62 -10.61 6.75
N VAL A 12 -17.36 -11.91 6.97
CA VAL A 12 -16.27 -12.62 6.28
C VAL A 12 -16.51 -12.64 4.77
N LEU A 13 -17.74 -12.87 4.33
CA LEU A 13 -18.10 -12.80 2.92
C LEU A 13 -17.85 -11.39 2.36
N LEU A 14 -18.31 -10.35 3.06
CA LEU A 14 -18.15 -8.96 2.63
C LEU A 14 -16.67 -8.57 2.51
N LEU A 15 -15.87 -8.88 3.54
CA LEU A 15 -14.43 -8.62 3.52
C LEU A 15 -13.73 -9.42 2.43
N GLY A 16 -14.08 -10.69 2.23
CA GLY A 16 -13.52 -11.53 1.18
C GLY A 16 -13.84 -11.02 -0.24
N VAL A 17 -15.08 -10.61 -0.49
CA VAL A 17 -15.50 -10.02 -1.77
C VAL A 17 -14.83 -8.66 -1.98
N SER A 18 -14.76 -7.83 -0.94
CA SER A 18 -14.09 -6.52 -1.02
C SER A 18 -12.59 -6.67 -1.33
N ALA A 19 -11.91 -7.59 -0.64
CA ALA A 19 -10.51 -7.90 -0.91
C ALA A 19 -10.31 -8.42 -2.34
N LEU A 20 -11.18 -9.32 -2.82
CA LEU A 20 -11.11 -9.82 -4.19
C LEU A 20 -11.23 -8.67 -5.21
N LEU A 21 -12.20 -7.77 -5.02
CA LEU A 21 -12.42 -6.62 -5.91
C LEU A 21 -11.26 -5.63 -5.90
N LEU A 22 -10.69 -5.34 -4.72
CA LEU A 22 -9.59 -4.38 -4.57
C LEU A 22 -8.24 -4.93 -5.05
N LEU A 23 -8.00 -6.24 -4.90
CA LEU A 23 -6.74 -6.87 -5.31
C LEU A 23 -6.72 -7.23 -6.81
N LEU A 24 -7.90 -7.37 -7.44
CA LEU A 24 -7.99 -7.70 -8.85
C LEU A 24 -7.39 -6.60 -9.73
N GLY A 25 -6.34 -6.95 -10.48
CA GLY A 25 -5.67 -6.02 -11.39
C GLY A 25 -4.80 -4.97 -10.70
N LEU A 26 -4.51 -5.09 -9.40
CA LEU A 26 -3.74 -4.11 -8.62
C LEU A 26 -2.36 -3.81 -9.24
N GLY A 27 -1.71 -4.83 -9.83
CA GLY A 27 -0.44 -4.69 -10.54
C GLY A 27 -0.54 -4.74 -12.07
N SER A 28 -1.74 -4.57 -12.65
CA SER A 28 -1.94 -4.68 -14.11
C SER A 28 -1.33 -3.53 -14.91
N ARG A 29 -0.98 -2.42 -14.25
CA ARG A 29 -0.38 -1.23 -14.85
C ARG A 29 0.74 -0.70 -13.97
N ASP A 30 1.75 -0.12 -14.62
CA ASP A 30 2.81 0.64 -13.97
C ASP A 30 2.31 1.84 -13.17
N LEU A 31 3.20 2.38 -12.34
CA LEU A 31 2.97 3.57 -11.54
C LEU A 31 2.98 4.81 -12.43
N TRP A 32 2.05 5.73 -12.19
CA TRP A 32 1.89 6.91 -13.05
C TRP A 32 1.38 8.11 -12.26
N GLY A 33 1.61 9.31 -12.81
CA GLY A 33 1.07 10.55 -12.30
C GLY A 33 1.39 10.77 -10.80
N PRO A 34 0.39 10.95 -9.93
CA PRO A 34 0.62 11.18 -8.51
C PRO A 34 1.32 10.02 -7.78
N GLU A 35 1.15 8.77 -8.22
CA GLU A 35 1.70 7.59 -7.56
C GLU A 35 3.24 7.61 -7.57
N THR A 36 3.83 8.16 -8.63
CA THR A 36 5.28 8.27 -8.79
C THR A 36 5.91 9.13 -7.69
N ARG A 37 5.15 10.07 -7.11
CA ARG A 37 5.61 10.89 -5.98
C ARG A 37 5.82 10.04 -4.73
N TRP A 38 4.82 9.23 -4.38
CA TRP A 38 4.88 8.36 -3.22
C TRP A 38 5.92 7.26 -3.41
N ALA A 39 6.05 6.76 -4.64
CA ALA A 39 7.11 5.83 -5.00
C ALA A 39 8.50 6.44 -4.76
N ASN A 40 8.75 7.68 -5.18
CA ASN A 40 10.04 8.33 -4.96
C ASN A 40 10.36 8.56 -3.47
N ILE A 41 9.36 8.96 -2.68
CA ILE A 41 9.52 9.13 -1.23
C ILE A 41 9.84 7.78 -0.57
N ALA A 42 9.04 6.74 -0.87
CA ALA A 42 9.29 5.40 -0.34
C ALA A 42 10.63 4.84 -0.79
N LEU A 43 11.05 5.07 -2.04
CA LEU A 43 12.35 4.69 -2.55
C LEU A 43 13.48 5.38 -1.78
N GLN A 44 13.36 6.69 -1.52
CA GLN A 44 14.35 7.42 -0.74
C GLN A 44 14.43 6.89 0.70
N MET A 45 13.30 6.57 1.34
CA MET A 45 13.29 5.96 2.68
C MET A 45 13.97 4.58 2.68
N LEU A 46 13.69 3.74 1.67
CA LEU A 46 14.33 2.43 1.51
C LEU A 46 15.83 2.52 1.27
N GLN A 47 16.29 3.51 0.49
CA GLN A 47 17.71 3.70 0.15
C GLN A 47 18.50 4.35 1.28
N SER A 48 17.92 5.33 1.97
CA SER A 48 18.59 6.06 3.05
C SER A 48 18.53 5.31 4.39
N GLY A 49 17.51 4.47 4.60
CA GLY A 49 17.20 3.88 5.89
C GLY A 49 16.54 4.85 6.87
N ASP A 50 16.31 6.10 6.47
CA ASP A 50 15.55 7.06 7.25
C ASP A 50 14.05 6.91 6.94
N TYR A 51 13.31 6.40 7.91
CA TYR A 51 11.88 6.21 7.81
C TYR A 51 11.06 7.29 8.53
N PHE A 52 11.70 8.34 9.05
CA PHE A 52 11.03 9.40 9.81
C PHE A 52 10.99 10.73 9.06
N ASP A 53 11.97 11.00 8.22
CA ASP A 53 12.01 12.21 7.41
C ASP A 53 11.74 11.89 5.92
N PRO A 54 10.50 12.07 5.43
CA PRO A 54 10.18 11.86 4.02
C PRO A 54 10.74 12.99 3.16
N TYR A 55 11.51 12.64 2.12
CA TYR A 55 12.03 13.59 1.15
C TYR A 55 11.47 13.36 -0.25
N LEU A 56 11.21 14.47 -0.94
CA LEU A 56 10.90 14.48 -2.36
C LEU A 56 11.81 15.50 -3.04
N LYS A 57 12.60 15.04 -4.02
CA LYS A 57 13.52 15.89 -4.81
C LYS A 57 14.47 16.73 -3.94
N GLY A 58 14.98 16.16 -2.84
CA GLY A 58 15.95 16.82 -1.95
C GLY A 58 15.34 17.77 -0.93
N THR A 59 14.01 17.88 -0.85
CA THR A 59 13.33 18.70 0.15
C THR A 59 12.43 17.84 1.04
N PRO A 60 12.33 18.13 2.36
CA PRO A 60 11.37 17.46 3.23
C PRO A 60 9.93 17.64 2.71
N TYR A 61 9.13 16.58 2.74
CA TYR A 61 7.81 16.55 2.14
C TYR A 61 6.79 15.78 3.01
N TYR A 62 6.02 16.51 3.81
CA TYR A 62 5.12 15.98 4.85
C TYR A 62 3.64 16.02 4.46
N ASP A 63 3.31 15.49 3.28
CA ASP A 63 1.92 15.51 2.74
C ASP A 63 1.04 14.39 3.31
N LYS A 64 1.65 13.25 3.67
CA LYS A 64 0.98 12.10 4.27
C LYS A 64 1.63 11.74 5.60
N PRO A 65 0.86 11.19 6.56
CA PRO A 65 1.43 10.71 7.80
C PRO A 65 2.37 9.52 7.54
N LEU A 66 3.41 9.38 8.38
CA LEU A 66 4.45 8.34 8.24
C LEU A 66 3.91 6.90 8.08
N PRO A 67 2.83 6.47 8.78
CA PRO A 67 2.29 5.12 8.62
C PRO A 67 1.92 4.77 7.18
N SER A 68 1.49 5.74 6.35
CA SER A 68 1.20 5.49 4.94
C SER A 68 2.47 5.08 4.17
N TYR A 69 3.59 5.77 4.42
CA TYR A 69 4.86 5.43 3.81
C TYR A 69 5.44 4.12 4.38
N TRP A 70 5.28 3.86 5.68
CA TRP A 70 5.72 2.62 6.31
C TRP A 70 5.01 1.38 5.76
N LEU A 71 3.71 1.49 5.43
CA LEU A 71 3.00 0.41 4.75
C LEU A 71 3.63 0.12 3.38
N ILE A 72 3.92 1.17 2.60
CA ILE A 72 4.56 1.02 1.28
C ILE A 72 5.94 0.38 1.41
N THR A 73 6.79 0.88 2.30
CA THR A 73 8.14 0.34 2.50
C THR A 73 8.10 -1.06 3.10
N GLY A 74 7.14 -1.35 3.98
CA GLY A 74 6.90 -2.68 4.54
C GLY A 74 6.51 -3.69 3.47
N PHE A 75 5.54 -3.37 2.61
CA PHE A 75 5.20 -4.24 1.47
C PHE A 75 6.33 -4.35 0.46
N SER A 76 7.14 -3.30 0.29
CA SER A 76 8.33 -3.37 -0.54
C SER A 76 9.32 -4.42 -0.02
N HIS A 77 9.55 -4.46 1.30
CA HIS A 77 10.38 -5.51 1.91
C HIS A 77 9.76 -6.90 1.76
N LEU A 78 8.44 -7.03 2.01
CA LEU A 78 7.74 -8.33 1.91
C LEU A 78 7.71 -8.90 0.49
N LEU A 79 7.58 -8.05 -0.53
CA LEU A 79 7.52 -8.44 -1.94
C LEU A 79 8.89 -8.45 -2.63
N GLY A 80 9.97 -8.10 -1.92
CA GLY A 80 11.32 -8.08 -2.46
C GLY A 80 11.61 -6.91 -3.41
N GLY A 81 10.80 -5.84 -3.38
CA GLY A 81 11.02 -4.65 -4.18
C GLY A 81 9.87 -3.63 -4.19
N LEU A 82 10.22 -2.41 -4.58
CA LEU A 82 9.24 -1.34 -4.77
C LEU A 82 8.63 -1.44 -6.17
N GLY A 83 7.30 -1.50 -6.24
CA GLY A 83 6.56 -1.61 -7.48
C GLY A 83 5.06 -1.36 -7.30
N PRO A 84 4.24 -1.62 -8.33
CA PRO A 84 2.80 -1.39 -8.28
C PRO A 84 2.10 -2.07 -7.12
N TRP A 85 2.45 -3.34 -6.86
CA TRP A 85 1.87 -4.11 -5.76
C TRP A 85 2.23 -3.54 -4.39
N SER A 86 3.52 -3.30 -4.11
CA SER A 86 3.93 -2.79 -2.79
C SER A 86 3.38 -1.40 -2.49
N LEU A 87 3.27 -0.54 -3.51
CA LEU A 87 2.68 0.78 -3.35
C LEU A 87 1.17 0.71 -3.10
N ARG A 88 0.42 -0.03 -3.92
CA ARG A 88 -1.05 -0.01 -3.88
C ARG A 88 -1.65 -0.92 -2.81
N LEU A 89 -0.92 -1.92 -2.32
CA LEU A 89 -1.36 -2.75 -1.18
C LEU A 89 -1.59 -1.91 0.07
N SER A 90 -0.83 -0.82 0.25
CA SER A 90 -1.07 0.14 1.34
C SER A 90 -2.50 0.70 1.29
N SER A 91 -3.02 1.02 0.11
CA SER A 91 -4.39 1.52 -0.10
C SER A 91 -5.48 0.47 0.02
N VAL A 92 -5.15 -0.82 -0.08
CA VAL A 92 -6.12 -1.91 0.13
C VAL A 92 -6.36 -2.14 1.63
N ILE A 93 -5.37 -1.83 2.46
CA ILE A 93 -5.37 -2.11 3.90
C ILE A 93 -5.76 -0.89 4.74
N ALA A 94 -5.43 0.32 4.28
CA ALA A 94 -5.74 1.59 4.96
C ALA A 94 -7.21 1.98 4.82
#